data_AF-A0A6M8SS16-F1
#
_entry.id   AF-A0A6M8SS16-F1
#
_cell.length_a   1.000
_cell.length_b   1.000
_cell.length_c   1.000
_cell.angle_alpha   90.00
_cell.angle_beta   90.00
_cell.angle_gamma   90.00
#
_symmetry.space_group_name_H-M   'P 1'
#
loop_
_entity.id
_entity.type
_entity.pdbx_description
1 polymer ?
#
loop_
_entity_poly.entity_id
_entity_poly.type
_entity_poly.pdbx_seq_one_letter_code
_entity_poly.pdbx_strand_id
1 'polypeptide(L)'
;MIEESVFLFRVRLFERRENDLFDRASREEVLIKSVSNKNLTFFSFGSEWRFGNFEKINDDWCFFRVGKTHQEKNEKYESGEYSEATVDIGFSSKIIMNVKTGVMAVFQNRNLADNTNIIAKRIGDLINFSEIAAFNGYDVVVKQIFDTKNFIELINSSEKIHAITITCRQRNHPDIGMFFHEQLEEGVEIFNGEEAKTTISGNDLAKEPILEALKSTAQTGDTVSVKMKLPNQRRSTWRSFEKKYPAKIILPESASNTESITEIVNCYNGIGNEN
;
A
#
# COMPACT_ATOMS: atom_id res chain seq x y z
N MET A 1 -23.80 14.68 -5.58
CA MET A 1 -23.40 13.55 -4.72
C MET A 1 -21.95 13.78 -4.36
N ILE A 2 -21.59 13.74 -3.08
CA ILE A 2 -20.19 13.93 -2.68
C ILE A 2 -19.48 12.60 -2.96
N GLU A 3 -18.38 12.67 -3.70
CA GLU A 3 -17.57 11.52 -4.08
C GLU A 3 -16.28 11.50 -3.28
N GLU A 4 -15.86 10.31 -2.87
CA GLU A 4 -14.61 10.07 -2.18
C GLU A 4 -13.61 9.37 -3.12
N SER A 5 -12.37 9.83 -3.07
CA SER A 5 -11.26 9.19 -3.77
C SER A 5 -10.62 8.15 -2.86
N VAL A 6 -10.59 6.89 -3.31
CA VAL A 6 -10.04 5.75 -2.58
C VAL A 6 -8.84 5.20 -3.33
N PHE A 7 -7.77 4.89 -2.61
CA PHE A 7 -6.52 4.42 -3.18
C PHE A 7 -6.12 3.07 -2.60
N LEU A 8 -5.62 2.17 -3.45
CA LEU A 8 -5.22 0.84 -3.01
C LEU A 8 -3.74 0.77 -2.61
N PHE A 9 -3.49 0.00 -1.56
CA PHE A 9 -2.20 -0.27 -0.96
C PHE A 9 -2.08 -1.75 -0.61
N ARG A 10 -0.84 -2.22 -0.46
CA ARG A 10 -0.49 -3.56 0.01
C ARG A 10 0.31 -3.41 1.30
N VAL A 11 -0.15 -4.06 2.35
CA VAL A 11 0.61 -4.27 3.59
C VAL A 11 1.37 -5.59 3.45
N ARG A 12 2.69 -5.54 3.64
CA ARG A 12 3.59 -6.68 3.56
C ARG A 12 4.24 -6.93 4.92
N LEU A 13 4.26 -8.18 5.36
CA LEU A 13 4.89 -8.66 6.59
C LEU A 13 6.04 -9.59 6.20
N PHE A 14 7.26 -9.07 6.31
CA PHE A 14 8.49 -9.79 6.02
C PHE A 14 9.00 -10.49 7.27
N GLU A 15 9.39 -11.75 7.15
CA GLU A 15 9.86 -12.53 8.29
C GLU A 15 11.30 -12.13 8.69
N ARG A 16 11.49 -11.87 9.98
CA ARG A 16 12.81 -11.69 10.58
C ARG A 16 13.39 -13.05 10.93
N ARG A 17 14.59 -13.34 10.41
CA ARG A 17 15.31 -14.59 10.69
C ARG A 17 15.74 -14.77 12.15
N GLU A 18 15.66 -13.73 12.99
CA GLU A 18 16.26 -13.73 14.33
C GLU A 18 15.39 -14.36 15.43
N ASN A 19 14.12 -14.69 15.18
CA ASN A 19 13.17 -15.13 16.22
C ASN A 19 12.61 -16.54 16.00
N ASP A 20 13.45 -17.57 16.00
CA ASP A 20 13.00 -18.98 15.94
C ASP A 20 12.58 -19.55 17.31
N LEU A 21 12.56 -18.74 18.37
CA LEU A 21 12.36 -19.20 19.74
C LEU A 21 10.91 -19.19 20.24
N PHE A 22 9.94 -18.66 19.48
CA PHE A 22 8.54 -18.54 19.92
C PHE A 22 7.53 -18.94 18.83
N ASP A 23 6.38 -19.47 19.27
CA ASP A 23 5.21 -19.69 18.40
C ASP A 23 4.77 -18.34 17.82
N ARG A 24 5.01 -18.15 16.52
CA ARG A 24 4.65 -16.92 15.81
C ARG A 24 3.15 -16.93 15.49
N ALA A 25 2.47 -15.83 15.77
CA ALA A 25 1.11 -15.62 15.29
C ALA A 25 1.10 -15.52 13.75
N SER A 26 -0.02 -15.90 13.13
CA SER A 26 -0.17 -15.76 11.68
C SER A 26 -0.12 -14.30 11.23
N ARG A 27 0.17 -14.04 9.95
CA ARG A 27 0.20 -12.66 9.40
C ARG A 27 -1.12 -11.94 9.63
N GLU A 28 -2.24 -12.63 9.44
CA GLU A 28 -3.60 -12.11 9.64
C GLU A 28 -3.82 -11.73 11.11
N GLU A 29 -3.41 -12.59 12.04
CA GLU A 29 -3.52 -12.31 13.47
C GLU A 29 -2.69 -11.10 13.88
N VAL A 30 -1.44 -11.01 13.38
CA VAL A 30 -0.56 -9.87 13.63
C VAL A 30 -1.18 -8.58 13.13
N LEU A 31 -1.73 -8.58 11.91
CA LEU A 31 -2.43 -7.43 11.35
C LEU A 31 -3.64 -7.03 12.20
N ILE A 32 -4.53 -7.98 12.52
CA ILE A 32 -5.73 -7.73 13.33
C ILE A 32 -5.34 -7.19 14.71
N LYS A 33 -4.41 -7.85 15.43
CA LYS A 33 -3.94 -7.42 16.76
C LYS A 33 -3.35 -6.01 16.70
N SER A 34 -2.60 -5.69 15.64
CA SER A 34 -1.98 -4.38 15.46
C SER A 34 -3.02 -3.27 15.24
N VAL A 35 -3.96 -3.45 14.31
CA VAL A 35 -4.92 -2.37 13.97
C VAL A 35 -6.08 -2.25 14.96
N SER A 36 -6.34 -3.29 15.75
CA SER A 36 -7.38 -3.26 16.80
C SER A 36 -6.90 -2.70 18.14
N ASN A 37 -5.59 -2.52 18.33
CA ASN A 37 -5.02 -2.00 19.56
C ASN A 37 -5.18 -0.48 19.66
N LYS A 38 -6.16 -0.05 20.47
CA LYS A 38 -6.52 1.37 20.70
C LYS A 38 -5.47 2.15 21.49
N ASN A 39 -4.55 1.47 22.16
CA ASN A 39 -3.52 2.12 22.98
C ASN A 39 -2.25 2.44 22.16
N LEU A 40 -2.25 2.14 20.85
CA LEU A 40 -1.11 2.43 19.99
C LEU A 40 -1.11 3.90 19.56
N THR A 41 -0.06 4.58 19.99
CA THR A 41 0.16 5.99 19.70
C THR A 41 1.56 6.16 19.11
N PHE A 42 1.65 6.80 17.96
CA PHE A 42 2.93 7.14 17.33
C PHE A 42 3.07 8.66 17.23
N PHE A 43 4.07 9.22 17.91
CA PHE A 43 4.34 10.65 17.86
C PHE A 43 5.22 11.00 16.67
N SER A 44 4.75 11.95 15.86
CA SER A 44 5.51 12.45 14.72
C SER A 44 5.27 13.95 14.54
N PHE A 45 6.36 14.74 14.56
CA PHE A 45 6.33 16.18 14.31
C PHE A 45 5.27 16.94 15.13
N GLY A 46 5.12 16.60 16.41
CA GLY A 46 4.16 17.27 17.30
C GLY A 46 2.69 16.84 17.14
N SER A 47 2.41 15.84 16.31
CA SER A 47 1.09 15.20 16.23
C SER A 47 1.15 13.76 16.70
N GLU A 48 0.10 13.33 17.37
CA GLU A 48 -0.07 11.95 17.81
C GLU A 48 -0.95 11.20 16.82
N TRP A 49 -0.40 10.14 16.22
CA TRP A 49 -1.13 9.24 15.32
C TRP A 49 -1.66 8.05 16.09
N ARG A 50 -2.88 7.61 15.76
CA ARG A 50 -3.52 6.46 16.42
C ARG A 50 -4.49 5.72 15.50
N PHE A 51 -4.72 4.45 15.80
CA PHE A 51 -5.83 3.68 15.25
C PHE A 51 -7.10 3.89 16.09
N GLY A 52 -8.26 3.78 15.43
CA GLY A 52 -9.56 3.91 16.08
C GLY A 52 -10.65 3.17 15.31
N ASN A 53 -11.82 3.04 15.94
CA ASN A 53 -13.04 2.52 15.31
C ASN A 53 -12.85 1.17 14.58
N PHE A 54 -12.03 0.28 15.13
CA PHE A 54 -11.84 -1.05 14.55
C PHE A 54 -13.15 -1.84 14.56
N GLU A 55 -13.47 -2.44 13.42
CA GLU A 55 -14.62 -3.29 13.22
C GLU A 55 -14.22 -4.44 12.29
N LYS A 56 -14.48 -5.68 12.70
CA LYS A 56 -14.34 -6.85 11.82
C LYS A 56 -15.61 -6.94 10.97
N ILE A 57 -15.47 -6.87 9.64
CA ILE A 57 -16.61 -6.94 8.70
C ILE A 57 -16.96 -8.41 8.44
N ASN A 58 -15.95 -9.23 8.18
CA ASN A 58 -16.02 -10.68 8.07
C ASN A 58 -14.64 -11.29 8.36
N ASP A 59 -14.42 -12.57 8.06
CA ASP A 59 -13.14 -13.24 8.35
C ASP A 59 -11.95 -12.70 7.56
N ASP A 60 -12.20 -12.08 6.41
CA ASP A 60 -11.16 -11.59 5.51
C ASP A 60 -11.00 -10.09 5.59
N TRP A 61 -12.04 -9.36 5.99
CA TRP A 61 -12.10 -7.90 5.90
C TRP A 61 -12.32 -7.24 7.26
N CYS A 62 -11.57 -6.17 7.51
CA CYS A 62 -11.79 -5.27 8.63
C CYS A 62 -11.84 -3.81 8.18
N PHE A 63 -12.53 -3.00 8.98
CA PHE A 63 -12.56 -1.56 8.90
C PHE A 63 -11.84 -0.98 10.11
N PHE A 64 -11.15 0.14 9.92
CA PHE A 64 -10.66 0.97 11.00
C PHE A 64 -10.44 2.39 10.52
N ARG A 65 -10.21 3.30 11.46
CA ARG A 65 -9.78 4.66 11.21
C ARG A 65 -8.33 4.83 11.62
N VAL A 66 -7.60 5.60 10.84
CA VAL A 66 -6.29 6.13 11.23
C VAL A 66 -6.39 7.64 11.25
N GLY A 67 -5.90 8.26 12.32
CA GLY A 67 -6.02 9.70 12.48
C GLY A 67 -4.85 10.30 13.24
N LYS A 68 -4.77 11.62 13.17
CA LYS A 68 -3.86 12.42 13.99
C LYS A 68 -4.68 13.31 14.92
N THR A 69 -4.23 13.44 16.15
CA THR A 69 -4.79 14.39 17.13
C THR A 69 -3.74 15.45 17.45
N HIS A 70 -4.21 16.68 17.64
CA HIS A 70 -3.42 17.77 18.21
C HIS A 70 -4.25 18.56 19.20
N GLN A 71 -3.58 19.15 20.18
CA GLN A 71 -4.21 20.01 21.17
C GLN A 71 -4.23 21.44 20.63
N GLU A 72 -5.42 22.04 20.56
CA GLU A 72 -5.58 23.46 20.32
C GLU A 72 -5.99 24.15 21.61
N LYS A 73 -5.36 25.30 21.90
CA LYS A 73 -5.79 26.22 22.93
C LYS A 73 -6.85 27.13 22.31
N ASN A 74 -8.08 27.02 22.80
CA ASN A 74 -9.17 27.90 22.43
C ASN A 74 -9.51 28.80 23.62
N GLU A 75 -9.67 30.10 23.36
CA GLU A 75 -10.22 31.02 24.35
C GLU A 75 -11.74 30.83 24.41
N LYS A 76 -12.24 30.42 25.57
CA LYS A 76 -13.66 30.29 25.85
C LYS A 76 -14.11 31.49 26.67
N TYR A 77 -15.10 32.23 26.18
CA TYR A 77 -15.77 33.28 26.94
C TYR A 77 -17.07 32.73 27.54
N GLU A 78 -17.12 32.61 28.86
CA GLU A 78 -18.33 32.25 29.61
C GLU A 78 -18.55 33.27 30.74
N SER A 79 -19.76 33.81 30.81
CA SER A 79 -20.22 34.66 31.92
C SER A 79 -19.37 35.90 32.22
N GLY A 80 -18.71 36.50 31.23
CA GLY A 80 -17.89 37.70 31.45
C GLY A 80 -16.40 37.43 31.62
N GLU A 81 -16.00 36.16 31.69
CA GLU A 81 -14.61 35.75 31.89
C GLU A 81 -14.08 35.01 30.65
N TYR A 82 -12.83 35.30 30.29
CA TYR A 82 -12.08 34.54 29.30
C TYR A 82 -11.28 33.45 30.01
N SER A 83 -11.37 32.21 29.52
CA SER A 83 -10.60 31.08 30.02
C SER A 83 -9.94 30.33 28.86
N GLU A 84 -8.72 29.83 29.04
CA GLU A 84 -8.10 28.93 28.07
C GLU A 84 -8.67 27.52 28.25
N ALA A 85 -9.29 26.97 27.22
CA ALA A 85 -9.69 25.57 27.15
C ALA A 85 -8.80 24.84 26.13
N THR A 86 -8.24 23.70 26.53
CA THR A 86 -7.53 22.82 25.59
C THR A 86 -8.53 21.83 25.00
N VAL A 87 -8.67 21.82 23.68
CA VAL A 87 -9.56 20.91 22.95
C VAL A 87 -8.72 20.00 22.06
N ASP A 88 -8.97 18.69 22.15
CA ASP A 88 -8.38 17.73 21.21
C ASP A 88 -9.13 17.78 19.89
N ILE A 89 -8.47 18.23 18.83
CA ILE A 89 -8.99 18.19 17.47
C ILE A 89 -8.32 17.03 16.74
N GLY A 90 -9.12 16.26 15.98
CA GLY A 90 -8.63 15.10 15.26
C GLY A 90 -9.23 14.98 13.87
N PHE A 91 -8.36 14.69 12.89
CA PHE A 91 -8.78 14.26 11.57
C PHE A 91 -8.49 12.77 11.41
N SER A 92 -9.35 12.06 10.67
CA SER A 92 -9.18 10.63 10.42
C SER A 92 -9.52 10.26 8.99
N SER A 93 -8.90 9.20 8.50
CA SER A 93 -9.20 8.56 7.23
C SER A 93 -9.80 7.18 7.49
N LYS A 94 -10.79 6.81 6.66
CA LYS A 94 -11.39 5.48 6.64
C LYS A 94 -10.45 4.50 5.94
N ILE A 95 -10.28 3.33 6.55
CA ILE A 95 -9.48 2.24 6.01
C ILE A 95 -10.33 0.97 5.95
N ILE A 96 -10.27 0.27 4.83
CA ILE A 96 -10.82 -1.09 4.67
C ILE A 96 -9.66 -1.98 4.25
N MET A 97 -9.42 -3.07 4.98
CA MET A 97 -8.29 -3.96 4.72
C MET A 97 -8.75 -5.41 4.65
N ASN A 98 -8.29 -6.11 3.62
CA ASN A 98 -8.33 -7.56 3.58
C ASN A 98 -7.12 -8.10 4.35
N VAL A 99 -7.32 -8.77 5.48
CA VAL A 99 -6.24 -9.23 6.36
C VAL A 99 -5.48 -10.42 5.80
N LYS A 100 -6.13 -11.26 4.98
CA LYS A 100 -5.50 -12.42 4.34
C LYS A 100 -4.50 -11.95 3.29
N THR A 101 -4.98 -11.17 2.33
CA THR A 101 -4.11 -10.69 1.26
C THR A 101 -3.26 -9.49 1.70
N GLY A 102 -3.65 -8.72 2.72
CA GLY A 102 -2.99 -7.45 3.06
C GLY A 102 -3.33 -6.31 2.10
N VAL A 103 -4.30 -6.48 1.20
CA VAL A 103 -4.82 -5.38 0.36
C VAL A 103 -5.60 -4.40 1.23
N MET A 104 -5.29 -3.12 1.09
CA MET A 104 -5.85 -2.05 1.90
C MET A 104 -6.31 -0.89 1.05
N ALA A 105 -7.54 -0.43 1.26
CA ALA A 105 -8.11 0.76 0.67
C ALA A 105 -8.04 1.93 1.65
N VAL A 106 -7.43 3.03 1.20
CA VAL A 106 -7.25 4.26 1.98
C VAL A 106 -8.10 5.37 1.37
N PHE A 107 -9.08 5.85 2.14
CA PHE A 107 -9.99 6.92 1.73
C PHE A 107 -9.32 8.27 1.93
N GLN A 108 -9.24 9.08 0.88
CA GLN A 108 -8.52 10.35 0.94
C GLN A 108 -9.22 11.35 1.85
N ASN A 109 -8.54 11.78 2.91
CA ASN A 109 -8.94 12.94 3.72
C ASN A 109 -7.83 14.00 3.69
N ARG A 110 -8.05 15.09 2.97
CA ARG A 110 -7.07 16.19 2.82
C ARG A 110 -6.83 16.99 4.10
N ASN A 111 -7.78 16.97 5.05
CA ASN A 111 -7.57 17.59 6.36
C ASN A 111 -6.61 16.77 7.23
N LEU A 112 -6.51 15.45 6.98
CA LEU A 112 -5.54 14.59 7.66
C LEU A 112 -4.15 14.72 7.03
N ALA A 113 -4.04 14.55 5.71
CA ALA A 113 -2.77 14.64 4.97
C ALA A 113 -2.99 14.98 3.49
N ASP A 114 -1.98 15.59 2.86
CA ASP A 114 -2.03 16.03 1.46
C ASP A 114 -2.24 14.88 0.46
N ASN A 115 -1.74 13.69 0.79
CA ASN A 115 -1.88 12.49 -0.05
C ASN A 115 -1.99 11.22 0.79
N THR A 116 -2.55 10.17 0.18
CA THR A 116 -2.77 8.88 0.84
C THR A 116 -1.49 8.10 1.10
N ASN A 117 -0.38 8.39 0.41
CA ASN A 117 0.92 7.76 0.70
C ASN A 117 1.42 8.13 2.09
N ILE A 118 1.17 9.36 2.57
CA ILE A 118 1.50 9.77 3.93
C ILE A 118 0.68 8.94 4.94
N ILE A 119 -0.63 8.78 4.70
CA ILE A 119 -1.52 8.01 5.56
C ILE A 119 -1.07 6.54 5.61
N ALA A 120 -0.84 5.93 4.44
CA ALA A 120 -0.37 4.55 4.32
C ALA A 120 0.98 4.32 5.00
N LYS A 121 1.91 5.26 4.87
CA LYS A 121 3.20 5.21 5.60
C LYS A 121 2.96 5.22 7.10
N ARG A 122 2.09 6.08 7.62
CA ARG A 122 1.78 6.16 9.05
C ARG A 122 1.11 4.91 9.60
N ILE A 123 0.31 4.22 8.79
CA ILE A 123 -0.23 2.90 9.15
C ILE A 123 0.92 1.91 9.35
N GLY A 124 1.88 1.86 8.42
CA GLY A 124 3.09 1.03 8.57
C GLY A 124 3.92 1.40 9.79
N ASP A 125 4.17 2.69 10.01
CA ASP A 125 4.91 3.19 11.18
C ASP A 125 4.21 2.78 12.49
N LEU A 126 2.89 2.92 12.59
CA LEU A 126 2.09 2.52 13.76
C LEU A 126 2.16 1.01 14.03
N ILE A 127 2.05 0.18 12.99
CA ILE A 127 2.12 -1.27 13.14
C ILE A 127 3.53 -1.68 13.59
N ASN A 128 4.58 -1.13 12.99
CA ASN A 128 5.96 -1.40 13.41
C ASN A 128 6.26 -0.90 14.83
N PHE A 129 5.71 0.25 15.23
CA PHE A 129 5.90 0.83 16.56
C PHE A 129 5.17 0.04 17.65
N SER A 130 4.11 -0.71 17.32
CA SER A 130 3.31 -1.46 18.28
C SER A 130 4.03 -2.58 19.01
N GLU A 131 5.26 -2.91 18.57
CA GLU A 131 6.02 -4.11 18.95
C GLU A 131 5.31 -5.43 18.64
N ILE A 132 4.01 -5.46 18.29
CA ILE A 132 3.25 -6.67 17.96
C ILE A 132 3.86 -7.36 16.75
N ALA A 133 4.14 -6.61 15.68
CA ALA A 133 4.79 -7.17 14.49
C ALA A 133 6.21 -7.65 14.81
N ALA A 134 7.01 -6.81 15.46
CA ALA A 134 8.40 -7.13 15.80
C ALA A 134 8.53 -8.35 16.73
N PHE A 135 7.66 -8.45 17.75
CA PHE A 135 7.59 -9.59 18.67
C PHE A 135 7.25 -10.89 17.95
N ASN A 136 6.41 -10.83 16.92
CA ASN A 136 6.09 -11.98 16.07
C ASN A 136 7.11 -12.20 14.94
N GLY A 137 8.23 -11.47 14.96
CA GLY A 137 9.28 -11.61 13.97
C GLY A 137 8.89 -11.09 12.59
N TYR A 138 8.10 -10.01 12.52
CA TYR A 138 7.73 -9.38 11.26
C TYR A 138 8.20 -7.92 11.15
N ASP A 139 8.67 -7.56 9.96
CA ASP A 139 8.81 -6.19 9.49
C ASP A 139 7.65 -5.81 8.58
N VAL A 140 7.02 -4.66 8.85
CA VAL A 140 5.85 -4.22 8.10
C VAL A 140 6.21 -3.11 7.13
N VAL A 141 5.80 -3.29 5.87
CA VAL A 141 5.93 -2.26 4.83
C VAL A 141 4.59 -2.08 4.13
N VAL A 142 4.19 -0.83 3.96
CA VAL A 142 2.98 -0.47 3.20
C VAL A 142 3.38 0.18 1.88
N LYS A 143 2.90 -0.36 0.76
CA LYS A 143 3.19 0.12 -0.60
C LYS A 143 1.93 0.40 -1.37
N GLN A 144 1.97 1.41 -2.24
CA GLN A 144 0.86 1.72 -3.13
C GLN A 144 0.74 0.65 -4.21
N ILE A 145 -0.50 0.26 -4.52
CA ILE A 145 -0.84 -0.57 -5.68
C ILE A 145 -1.11 0.37 -6.86
N PHE A 146 -0.65 -0.01 -8.04
CA PHE A 146 -0.73 0.82 -9.24
C PHE A 146 -1.57 0.15 -10.33
N ASP A 147 -2.26 0.98 -11.11
CA ASP A 147 -2.96 0.58 -12.32
C ASP A 147 -1.97 0.45 -13.48
N THR A 148 -1.94 -0.71 -14.12
CA THR A 148 -1.02 -1.04 -15.21
C THR A 148 -1.54 -0.66 -16.58
N LYS A 149 -2.84 -0.37 -16.77
CA LYS A 149 -3.47 -0.18 -18.09
C LYS A 149 -2.73 0.81 -18.98
N ASN A 150 -2.51 2.03 -18.47
CA ASN A 150 -1.80 3.08 -19.22
C ASN A 150 -0.35 2.69 -19.55
N PHE A 151 0.30 1.90 -18.69
CA PHE A 151 1.68 1.46 -18.93
C PHE A 151 1.74 0.31 -19.93
N ILE A 152 0.75 -0.59 -19.91
CA ILE A 152 0.53 -1.64 -20.92
C ILE A 152 0.33 -1.00 -22.30
N GLU A 153 -0.56 0.00 -22.41
CA GLU A 153 -0.76 0.76 -23.65
C GLU A 153 0.53 1.43 -24.14
N LEU A 154 1.35 1.92 -23.21
CA LEU A 154 2.63 2.54 -23.53
C LEU A 154 3.65 1.52 -24.08
N ILE A 155 3.69 0.32 -23.49
CA ILE A 155 4.52 -0.79 -23.98
C ILE A 155 4.04 -1.22 -25.37
N ASN A 156 2.74 -1.39 -25.55
CA ASN A 156 2.15 -1.78 -26.83
C ASN A 156 2.40 -0.74 -27.93
N SER A 157 2.29 0.54 -27.62
CA SER A 157 2.55 1.64 -28.57
C SER A 157 4.03 1.93 -28.80
N SER A 158 4.96 1.30 -28.06
CA SER A 158 6.39 1.51 -28.26
C SER A 158 6.88 0.94 -29.59
N GLU A 159 7.78 1.67 -30.26
CA GLU A 159 8.44 1.21 -31.49
C GLU A 159 9.45 0.11 -31.19
N LYS A 160 10.20 0.26 -30.09
CA LYS A 160 11.25 -0.67 -29.67
C LYS A 160 11.41 -0.69 -28.16
N ILE A 161 11.77 -1.84 -27.61
CA ILE A 161 12.11 -2.01 -26.20
C ILE A 161 13.56 -2.49 -26.08
N HIS A 162 14.40 -1.74 -25.39
CA HIS A 162 15.82 -2.07 -25.25
C HIS A 162 16.18 -2.74 -23.93
N ALA A 163 15.42 -2.46 -22.87
CA ALA A 163 15.70 -3.06 -21.57
C ALA A 163 14.46 -3.10 -20.70
N ILE A 164 14.39 -4.09 -19.82
CA ILE A 164 13.46 -4.18 -18.70
C ILE A 164 14.28 -4.34 -17.42
N THR A 165 13.83 -3.67 -16.37
CA THR A 165 14.32 -3.80 -15.01
C THR A 165 13.16 -4.22 -14.13
N ILE A 166 13.31 -5.33 -13.42
CA ILE A 166 12.36 -5.79 -12.40
C ILE A 166 13.07 -5.68 -11.06
N THR A 167 12.40 -5.07 -10.09
CA THR A 167 12.90 -4.92 -8.72
C THR A 167 11.97 -5.66 -7.80
N CYS A 168 12.46 -6.72 -7.13
CA CYS A 168 11.70 -7.56 -6.20
C CYS A 168 12.25 -7.42 -4.78
N ARG A 169 11.44 -7.79 -3.79
CA ARG A 169 11.85 -7.87 -2.37
C ARG A 169 11.59 -9.27 -1.84
N GLN A 170 11.78 -9.47 -0.54
CA GLN A 170 11.50 -10.76 0.10
C GLN A 170 10.04 -11.21 -0.15
N ARG A 171 9.84 -12.52 -0.16
CA ARG A 171 8.53 -13.12 -0.41
C ARG A 171 7.49 -12.63 0.61
N ASN A 172 6.34 -12.19 0.12
CA ASN A 172 5.24 -11.79 0.98
C ASN A 172 3.89 -12.25 0.41
N HIS A 173 3.40 -13.37 0.99
CA HIS A 173 2.17 -14.10 0.66
C HIS A 173 2.27 -15.02 -0.59
N PRO A 174 1.74 -16.26 -0.54
CA PRO A 174 1.85 -17.26 -1.63
C PRO A 174 0.92 -17.05 -2.85
N ASP A 175 0.11 -15.99 -2.92
CA ASP A 175 -1.00 -15.90 -3.89
C ASP A 175 -0.59 -15.44 -5.30
N ILE A 176 0.71 -15.34 -5.57
CA ILE A 176 1.23 -14.71 -6.79
C ILE A 176 2.01 -15.78 -7.55
N GLY A 177 1.30 -16.53 -8.39
CA GLY A 177 1.89 -17.53 -9.27
C GLY A 177 2.63 -16.82 -10.41
N MET A 178 3.95 -17.01 -10.53
CA MET A 178 4.72 -16.23 -11.50
C MET A 178 6.00 -16.86 -12.01
N PHE A 179 6.20 -16.75 -13.32
CA PHE A 179 7.48 -16.91 -14.01
C PHE A 179 8.43 -15.74 -13.64
N PHE A 180 9.70 -16.02 -13.33
CA PHE A 180 10.78 -15.09 -12.89
C PHE A 180 10.69 -14.43 -11.51
N HIS A 181 9.50 -14.05 -11.02
CA HIS A 181 9.40 -13.29 -9.76
C HIS A 181 9.74 -14.15 -8.54
N GLU A 182 9.23 -15.39 -8.48
CA GLU A 182 9.51 -16.31 -7.36
C GLU A 182 11.00 -16.58 -7.17
N GLN A 183 11.75 -16.77 -8.26
CA GLN A 183 13.19 -17.03 -8.19
C GLN A 183 13.98 -15.83 -7.65
N LEU A 184 13.52 -14.61 -7.93
CA LEU A 184 14.15 -13.41 -7.42
C LEU A 184 13.80 -13.19 -5.95
N GLU A 185 12.54 -13.40 -5.55
CA GLU A 185 12.14 -13.33 -4.14
C GLU A 185 12.86 -14.38 -3.30
N GLU A 186 12.95 -15.62 -3.80
CA GLU A 186 13.73 -16.71 -3.17
C GLU A 186 15.20 -16.33 -3.05
N GLY A 187 15.79 -15.73 -4.08
CA GLY A 187 17.15 -15.21 -4.04
C GLY A 187 17.32 -14.14 -2.94
N VAL A 188 16.45 -13.14 -2.89
CA VAL A 188 16.47 -12.10 -1.84
C VAL A 188 16.38 -12.74 -0.46
N GLU A 189 15.49 -13.70 -0.29
CA GLU A 189 15.30 -14.42 0.96
C GLU A 189 16.58 -15.19 1.32
N ILE A 190 17.10 -16.08 0.47
CA ILE A 190 18.32 -16.87 0.71
C ILE A 190 19.48 -15.96 1.14
N PHE A 191 19.75 -14.89 0.40
CA PHE A 191 20.86 -13.98 0.65
C PHE A 191 20.62 -12.97 1.78
N ASN A 192 19.46 -13.00 2.45
CA ASN A 192 19.06 -12.00 3.44
C ASN A 192 19.17 -10.57 2.90
N GLY A 193 18.84 -10.40 1.62
CA GLY A 193 18.78 -9.10 0.97
C GLY A 193 17.50 -8.35 1.34
N GLU A 194 17.53 -7.03 1.17
CA GLU A 194 16.32 -6.20 1.25
C GLU A 194 15.60 -6.12 -0.10
N GLU A 195 16.36 -6.18 -1.19
CA GLU A 195 15.90 -5.94 -2.56
C GLU A 195 16.81 -6.67 -3.56
N ALA A 196 16.22 -7.25 -4.61
CA ALA A 196 16.94 -7.73 -5.79
C ALA A 196 16.47 -6.98 -7.02
N LYS A 197 17.42 -6.74 -7.93
CA LYS A 197 17.16 -6.03 -9.17
C LYS A 197 17.75 -6.78 -10.34
N THR A 198 16.90 -7.14 -11.29
CA THR A 198 17.29 -7.85 -12.50
C THR A 198 17.04 -6.98 -13.71
N THR A 199 18.06 -6.83 -14.56
CA THR A 199 17.97 -6.06 -15.80
C THR A 199 18.26 -6.95 -16.99
N ILE A 200 17.31 -7.04 -17.91
CA ILE A 200 17.47 -7.73 -19.20
C ILE A 200 17.57 -6.66 -20.28
N SER A 201 18.57 -6.75 -21.15
CA SER A 201 18.81 -5.78 -22.23
C SER A 201 18.96 -6.48 -23.57
N GLY A 202 18.51 -5.82 -24.65
CA GLY A 202 18.57 -6.34 -26.01
C GLY A 202 18.33 -5.25 -27.05
N ASN A 203 18.41 -5.63 -28.33
CA ASN A 203 18.18 -4.70 -29.43
C ASN A 203 16.70 -4.36 -29.59
N ASP A 204 15.83 -5.36 -29.40
CA ASP A 204 14.38 -5.23 -29.34
C ASP A 204 13.81 -6.42 -28.55
N LEU A 205 13.35 -6.18 -27.32
CA LEU A 205 12.80 -7.22 -26.45
C LEU A 205 11.34 -7.49 -26.81
N ALA A 206 10.93 -8.76 -26.75
CA ALA A 206 9.54 -9.16 -26.94
C ALA A 206 8.62 -8.51 -25.90
N LYS A 207 7.44 -8.06 -26.34
CA LYS A 207 6.50 -7.32 -25.48
C LYS A 207 5.72 -8.25 -24.55
N GLU A 208 5.34 -9.43 -25.03
CA GLU A 208 4.47 -10.36 -24.32
C GLU A 208 5.06 -10.77 -22.95
N PRO A 209 6.32 -11.21 -22.83
CA PRO A 209 6.91 -11.55 -21.52
C PRO A 209 7.05 -10.34 -20.59
N ILE A 210 7.21 -9.14 -21.15
CA ILE A 210 7.31 -7.90 -20.37
C ILE A 210 5.94 -7.54 -19.78
N LEU A 211 4.87 -7.72 -20.55
CA LEU A 211 3.50 -7.49 -20.09
C LEU A 211 3.11 -8.48 -19.00
N GLU A 212 3.50 -9.74 -19.13
CA GLU A 212 3.31 -10.76 -18.09
C GLU A 212 4.04 -10.39 -16.79
N ALA A 213 5.33 -10.04 -16.88
CA ALA A 213 6.09 -9.57 -15.73
C ALA A 213 5.46 -8.33 -15.07
N LEU A 214 4.97 -7.38 -15.88
CA LEU A 214 4.33 -6.17 -15.39
C LEU A 214 3.04 -6.44 -14.62
N LYS A 215 2.12 -7.23 -15.20
CA LYS A 215 0.80 -7.51 -14.61
C LYS A 215 0.94 -8.02 -13.19
N SER A 216 1.89 -8.92 -12.99
CA SER A 216 2.01 -9.59 -11.73
C SER A 216 2.87 -8.81 -10.71
N THR A 217 3.86 -8.02 -11.17
CA THR A 217 4.60 -7.09 -10.30
C THR A 217 3.69 -5.96 -9.76
N ALA A 218 2.64 -5.59 -10.49
CA ALA A 218 1.73 -4.52 -10.08
C ALA A 218 0.91 -4.86 -8.83
N GLN A 219 0.67 -6.15 -8.58
CA GLN A 219 -0.11 -6.63 -7.43
C GLN A 219 0.72 -6.71 -6.14
N THR A 220 2.05 -6.79 -6.24
CA THR A 220 2.97 -6.86 -5.08
C THR A 220 3.42 -5.50 -4.55
N GLY A 221 3.20 -4.43 -5.34
CA GLY A 221 3.77 -3.10 -5.07
C GLY A 221 5.27 -2.99 -5.36
N ASP A 222 5.83 -3.98 -6.06
CA ASP A 222 7.19 -3.96 -6.61
C ASP A 222 7.25 -3.09 -7.88
N THR A 223 8.43 -2.96 -8.50
CA THR A 223 8.61 -2.02 -9.63
C THR A 223 9.13 -2.68 -10.90
N VAL A 224 8.51 -2.32 -12.01
CA VAL A 224 8.99 -2.61 -13.37
C VAL A 224 9.32 -1.30 -14.06
N SER A 225 10.54 -1.19 -14.55
CA SER A 225 10.97 -0.10 -15.42
C SER A 225 11.33 -0.64 -16.80
N VAL A 226 10.91 0.04 -17.85
CA VAL A 226 11.16 -0.35 -19.24
C VAL A 226 11.85 0.80 -19.96
N LYS A 227 12.95 0.49 -20.66
CA LYS A 227 13.65 1.42 -21.56
C LYS A 227 13.11 1.23 -22.97
N MET A 228 12.26 2.16 -23.40
CA MET A 228 11.53 2.04 -24.67
C MET A 228 11.66 3.31 -25.53
N LYS A 229 11.50 3.15 -26.84
CA LYS A 229 11.37 4.24 -27.81
C LYS A 229 9.91 4.35 -28.24
N LEU A 230 9.30 5.51 -28.10
CA LEU A 230 7.94 5.79 -28.56
C LEU A 230 7.94 6.41 -29.97
N PRO A 231 6.83 6.35 -30.73
CA PRO A 231 6.74 6.80 -32.14
C PRO A 231 7.21 8.23 -32.42
N ASN A 232 7.13 9.11 -31.41
CA ASN A 232 7.51 10.53 -31.53
C ASN A 232 8.79 10.88 -30.75
N GLN A 233 9.62 9.89 -30.39
CA GLN A 233 10.83 10.11 -29.61
C GLN A 233 12.09 9.74 -30.41
N ARG A 234 13.08 10.66 -30.42
CA ARG A 234 14.39 10.40 -31.04
C ARG A 234 15.23 9.39 -30.28
N ARG A 235 15.04 9.29 -28.96
CA ARG A 235 15.85 8.43 -28.07
C ARG A 235 14.95 7.63 -27.15
N SER A 236 15.43 6.46 -26.80
CA SER A 236 14.78 5.57 -25.85
C SER A 236 14.91 6.11 -24.42
N THR A 237 13.84 6.05 -23.65
CA THR A 237 13.77 6.59 -22.29
C THR A 237 13.33 5.51 -21.31
N TRP A 238 13.88 5.54 -20.10
CA TRP A 238 13.39 4.72 -18.99
C TRP A 238 12.05 5.24 -18.52
N ARG A 239 11.10 4.32 -18.35
CA ARG A 239 9.77 4.62 -17.83
C ARG A 239 9.41 3.57 -16.81
N SER A 240 8.84 4.01 -15.70
CA SER A 240 8.27 3.17 -14.64
C SER A 240 6.79 3.51 -14.51
N PHE A 241 5.99 2.51 -14.14
CA PHE A 241 4.58 2.73 -13.79
C PHE A 241 4.43 3.36 -12.39
N GLU A 242 5.46 3.22 -11.54
CA GLU A 242 5.47 3.75 -10.18
C GLU A 242 5.26 5.28 -10.20
N LYS A 243 4.44 5.78 -9.26
CA LYS A 243 4.10 7.21 -9.03
C LYS A 243 3.13 7.86 -10.02
N LYS A 244 2.87 7.28 -11.19
CA LYS A 244 2.01 7.93 -12.22
C LYS A 244 0.57 7.44 -12.24
N TYR A 245 0.35 6.18 -11.92
CA TYR A 245 -0.96 5.54 -12.11
C TYR A 245 -1.38 4.82 -10.84
N PRO A 246 -1.71 5.55 -9.76
CA PRO A 246 -2.18 4.90 -8.54
C PRO A 246 -3.51 4.20 -8.80
N ALA A 247 -3.69 2.99 -8.29
CA ALA A 247 -4.97 2.30 -8.35
C ALA A 247 -6.00 3.10 -7.53
N LYS A 248 -6.95 3.71 -8.24
CA LYS A 248 -7.90 4.69 -7.70
C LYS A 248 -9.33 4.25 -7.99
N ILE A 249 -10.16 4.28 -6.95
CA ILE A 249 -11.60 4.03 -7.02
C ILE A 249 -12.31 5.34 -6.64
N ILE A 250 -13.41 5.64 -7.30
CA ILE A 250 -14.32 6.72 -6.92
C ILE A 250 -15.58 6.09 -6.35
N LEU A 251 -15.89 6.42 -5.10
CA LEU A 251 -17.08 5.92 -4.42
C LEU A 251 -17.96 7.08 -3.97
N PRO A 252 -19.28 6.93 -3.92
CA PRO A 252 -20.12 7.89 -3.21
C PRO A 252 -19.79 7.86 -1.72
N GLU A 253 -19.79 9.01 -1.04
CA GLU A 253 -19.53 9.10 0.42
C GLU A 253 -20.53 8.25 1.24
N SER A 254 -21.74 8.03 0.70
CA SER A 254 -22.76 7.18 1.30
C SER A 254 -22.58 5.67 1.03
N ALA A 255 -21.51 5.25 0.36
CA ALA A 255 -21.27 3.85 0.05
C ALA A 255 -21.14 3.02 1.33
N SER A 256 -21.89 1.92 1.39
CA SER A 256 -21.74 0.92 2.44
C SER A 256 -20.36 0.26 2.38
N ASN A 257 -19.96 -0.37 3.49
CA ASN A 257 -18.71 -1.14 3.52
C ASN A 257 -18.73 -2.31 2.52
N THR A 258 -19.89 -2.95 2.32
CA THR A 258 -20.05 -4.05 1.36
C THR A 258 -19.86 -3.58 -0.08
N GLU A 259 -20.48 -2.46 -0.47
CA GLU A 259 -20.27 -1.86 -1.81
C GLU A 259 -18.82 -1.46 -2.00
N SER A 260 -18.21 -0.85 -0.97
CA SER A 260 -16.79 -0.48 -1.00
C SER A 260 -15.90 -1.71 -1.23
N ILE A 261 -16.15 -2.82 -0.53
CA ILE A 261 -15.39 -4.07 -0.70
C ILE A 261 -15.52 -4.62 -2.11
N THR A 262 -16.73 -4.65 -2.68
CA THR A 262 -16.96 -5.11 -4.05
C THR A 262 -16.11 -4.32 -5.06
N GLU A 263 -16.11 -3.00 -4.96
CA GLU A 263 -15.31 -2.15 -5.85
C GLU A 263 -13.80 -2.30 -5.61
N ILE A 264 -13.37 -2.50 -4.37
CA ILE A 264 -11.96 -2.79 -4.05
C ILE A 264 -11.52 -4.09 -4.70
N VAL A 265 -12.33 -5.15 -4.60
CA VAL A 265 -12.05 -6.46 -5.20
C VAL A 265 -12.01 -6.37 -6.72
N ASN A 266 -12.98 -5.68 -7.33
CA ASN A 266 -13.03 -5.47 -8.78
C ASN A 266 -11.81 -4.71 -9.28
N CYS A 267 -11.43 -3.63 -8.60
CA CYS A 267 -10.24 -2.85 -8.93
C CYS A 267 -8.96 -3.69 -8.77
N TYR A 268 -8.81 -4.42 -7.67
CA TYR A 268 -7.63 -5.25 -7.41
C TYR A 268 -7.48 -6.39 -8.42
N ASN A 269 -8.57 -7.10 -8.73
CA ASN A 269 -8.58 -8.19 -9.70
C ASN A 269 -8.32 -7.69 -11.13
N GLY A 270 -8.85 -6.50 -11.48
CA GLY A 270 -8.63 -5.89 -12.80
C GLY A 270 -7.19 -5.46 -13.07
N ILE A 271 -6.34 -5.31 -12.03
CA ILE A 271 -4.92 -4.96 -12.20
C ILE A 271 -4.10 -6.16 -12.71
N GLY A 272 -4.48 -7.38 -12.32
CA GLY A 272 -3.82 -8.62 -12.77
C GLY A 272 -4.48 -9.25 -13.98
N ASN A 273 -5.80 -9.09 -14.12
CA ASN A 273 -6.61 -9.73 -15.15
C ASN A 273 -7.23 -8.68 -16.07
N GLU A 274 -6.60 -8.46 -17.22
CA GLU A 274 -7.31 -8.05 -18.44
C GLU A 274 -7.17 -9.19 -19.45
N ASN A 275 -8.33 -9.74 -19.85
CA ASN A 275 -8.51 -10.64 -20.99
C ASN A 275 -8.09 -9.95 -22.29
#